data_AF-A0A1Q3TM53-F1
#
_entry.id   AF-A0A1Q3TM53-F1
#
_cell.length_a   1.000
_cell.length_b   1.000
_cell.length_c   1.000
_cell.angle_alpha   90.00
_cell.angle_beta   90.00
_cell.angle_gamma   90.00
#
_symmetry.space_group_name_H-M   'P 1'
#
loop_
_entity.id
_entity.type
_entity.pdbx_description
1 polymer ?
#
loop_
_entity_poly.entity_id
_entity_poly.type
_entity_poly.pdbx_seq_one_letter_code
_entity_poly.pdbx_strand_id
1 'polypeptide(L)'
;MHKKRFTFVFLGVCATIILVGSLASAATVVQNVTLSNNQAAVVNCPNGVLAASGNNTASMTVNCSIPVANPTPTTAPKATPTQPPAAGKGVCGESMTEWHPPVVTGPDGKPCYTGHEHGDPPPSWIAAAGYKVTYEGNFNTTSAENTTKHAAMKGFSARFGTTDVYFRVHANSNPMDRSARYHSYEVWARDAKGGVSHWSLWYNTGDPIKDRFVRRTTNGDPGTRPIVLVVDQTSWNQGIRCEQWYSAPAEPAWGWDFGWTICNTTVLYQPNENTYIYDQRQWPLAPDKSKGATRRLEAAWYSNRQHPTGKFYSTQFGDIVSGPNDPKCSSTTTKFGVQYPNKCLAQYIAPTMSQVAFPGNALQKTFDVTGVTIPN
;
A
#
# COMPACT_ATOMS: atom_id res chain seq x y z
N MET A 1 -17.77 54.45 27.68
CA MET A 1 -19.08 54.27 28.34
C MET A 1 -18.88 53.48 29.64
N HIS A 2 -19.67 53.81 30.66
CA HIS A 2 -19.44 53.67 32.10
C HIS A 2 -18.80 52.37 32.65
N LYS A 3 -17.64 52.51 33.32
CA LYS A 3 -17.17 51.58 34.37
C LYS A 3 -18.00 51.82 35.64
N LYS A 4 -18.87 50.89 36.01
CA LYS A 4 -19.53 50.91 37.32
C LYS A 4 -18.51 50.46 38.38
N ARG A 5 -18.08 51.38 39.25
CA ARG A 5 -17.41 51.08 40.51
C ARG A 5 -18.48 51.00 41.59
N PHE A 6 -18.54 49.89 42.32
CA PHE A 6 -19.22 49.84 43.61
C PHE A 6 -18.15 49.78 44.68
N THR A 7 -18.14 50.78 45.55
CA THR A 7 -17.33 50.82 46.76
C THR A 7 -18.30 50.66 47.93
N PHE A 8 -18.10 49.62 48.73
CA PHE A 8 -18.65 49.54 50.08
C PHE A 8 -17.49 49.19 51.02
N VAL A 9 -17.30 50.03 52.03
CA VAL A 9 -16.36 49.84 53.13
C VAL A 9 -17.18 49.43 54.34
N PHE A 10 -16.88 48.28 54.94
CA PHE A 10 -17.20 48.01 56.34
C PHE A 10 -16.06 47.22 56.98
N LEU A 11 -15.60 47.71 58.13
CA LEU A 11 -14.59 47.11 59.00
C LEU A 11 -15.11 45.78 59.56
N GLY A 12 -14.36 44.71 59.36
CA GLY A 12 -14.58 43.41 59.99
C GLY A 12 -13.39 42.49 59.75
N VAL A 13 -12.94 41.83 60.81
CA VAL A 13 -11.71 41.02 60.88
C VAL A 13 -11.51 40.11 59.67
N CYS A 14 -10.43 40.35 58.91
CA CYS A 14 -10.04 39.53 57.76
C CYS A 14 -9.38 38.22 58.22
N ALA A 15 -10.04 37.09 58.00
CA ALA A 15 -9.36 35.81 57.91
C ALA A 15 -8.82 35.65 56.47
N THR A 16 -7.51 35.82 56.29
CA THR A 16 -6.85 35.60 54.98
C THR A 16 -6.50 34.12 54.84
N ILE A 17 -7.10 33.43 53.87
CA ILE A 17 -6.73 32.06 53.52
C ILE A 17 -5.82 32.11 52.28
N ILE A 18 -4.58 31.63 52.42
CA ILE A 18 -3.60 31.53 51.33
C ILE A 18 -3.70 30.11 50.74
N LEU A 19 -4.14 29.98 49.49
CA LEU A 19 -4.02 28.72 48.75
C LEU A 19 -2.64 28.63 48.11
N VAL A 20 -1.85 27.62 48.50
CA VAL A 20 -0.59 27.26 47.83
C VAL A 20 -0.85 25.96 47.06
N GLY A 21 -1.04 26.07 45.75
CA GLY A 21 -1.17 24.91 44.85
C GLY A 21 0.11 24.71 44.04
N SER A 22 0.77 23.56 44.19
CA SER A 22 1.91 23.14 43.38
C SER A 22 1.45 22.65 41.99
N LEU A 23 2.14 23.09 40.94
CA LEU A 23 1.89 22.72 39.54
C LEU A 23 2.27 21.25 39.26
N ALA A 24 1.35 20.31 39.49
CA ALA A 24 1.29 19.02 38.80
C ALA A 24 -0.06 18.34 39.08
N SER A 25 -0.77 17.97 38.01
CA SER A 25 -2.09 17.30 37.98
C SER A 25 -3.30 18.14 38.44
N ALA A 26 -4.35 18.15 37.61
CA ALA A 26 -5.61 18.84 37.85
C ALA A 26 -6.41 18.13 38.97
N ALA A 27 -6.02 18.38 40.22
CA ALA A 27 -6.82 17.98 41.37
C ALA A 27 -7.87 19.07 41.66
N THR A 28 -9.15 18.73 41.54
CA THR A 28 -10.25 19.61 41.96
C THR A 28 -10.28 19.65 43.49
N VAL A 29 -9.84 20.76 44.08
CA VAL A 29 -9.97 20.99 45.53
C VAL A 29 -11.36 21.58 45.81
N VAL A 30 -12.20 20.84 46.52
CA VAL A 30 -13.50 21.33 47.01
C VAL A 30 -13.34 21.75 48.46
N GLN A 31 -13.61 23.03 48.76
CA GLN A 31 -13.58 23.55 50.13
C GLN A 31 -14.92 24.18 50.48
N ASN A 32 -15.52 23.71 51.56
CA ASN A 32 -16.77 24.25 52.09
C ASN A 32 -16.45 25.31 53.15
N VAL A 33 -16.96 26.53 52.97
CA VAL A 33 -16.84 27.61 53.94
C VAL A 33 -18.24 28.01 54.39
N THR A 34 -18.51 27.90 55.69
CA THR A 34 -19.77 28.36 56.30
C THR A 34 -19.56 29.75 56.87
N LEU A 35 -20.39 30.70 56.43
CA LEU A 35 -20.36 32.08 56.91
C LEU A 35 -21.55 32.32 57.83
N SER A 36 -21.33 33.02 58.94
CA SER A 36 -22.40 33.56 59.78
C SER A 36 -22.98 34.83 59.13
N ASN A 37 -24.15 35.28 59.62
CA ASN A 37 -24.77 36.51 59.13
C ASN A 37 -23.78 37.69 59.19
N ASN A 38 -23.71 38.43 58.08
CA ASN A 38 -22.80 39.58 57.88
C ASN A 38 -21.29 39.25 57.80
N GLN A 39 -20.91 37.97 57.61
CA GLN A 39 -19.53 37.62 57.25
C GLN A 39 -19.34 37.58 55.73
N ALA A 40 -18.14 37.92 55.26
CA ALA A 40 -17.75 37.84 53.86
C ALA A 40 -16.57 36.90 53.69
N ALA A 41 -16.62 36.03 52.67
CA ALA A 41 -15.47 35.29 52.20
C ALA A 41 -14.82 36.04 51.04
N VAL A 42 -13.49 36.18 51.07
CA VAL A 42 -12.71 36.70 49.94
C VAL A 42 -12.06 35.52 49.23
N VAL A 43 -12.48 35.26 47.99
CA VAL A 43 -11.88 34.23 47.14
C VAL A 43 -10.91 34.92 46.18
N ASN A 44 -9.64 34.54 46.23
CA ASN A 44 -8.62 35.02 45.30
C ASN A 44 -8.28 33.90 44.30
N CYS A 45 -8.47 34.17 43.00
CA CYS A 45 -8.06 33.29 41.91
C CYS A 45 -6.80 33.87 41.23
N PRO A 46 -5.59 33.69 41.77
CA PRO A 46 -4.39 34.18 41.13
C PRO A 46 -4.26 33.54 39.73
N ASN A 47 -4.27 34.37 38.69
CA ASN A 47 -4.19 33.98 37.27
C ASN A 47 -5.42 33.27 36.69
N GLY A 48 -6.58 33.30 37.36
CA GLY A 48 -7.81 32.67 36.89
C GLY A 48 -9.00 33.61 36.72
N VAL A 49 -10.07 33.11 36.10
CA VAL A 49 -11.39 33.74 36.02
C VAL A 49 -12.27 33.15 37.12
N LEU A 50 -12.88 34.05 37.91
CA LEU A 50 -13.83 33.70 38.95
C LEU A 50 -15.23 33.57 38.33
N ALA A 51 -15.86 32.40 38.47
CA ALA A 51 -17.27 32.19 38.14
C ALA A 51 -18.03 31.79 39.41
N ALA A 52 -19.13 32.48 39.70
CA ALA A 52 -20.01 32.15 40.81
C ALA A 52 -21.37 31.67 40.29
N SER A 53 -21.85 30.55 40.81
CA SER A 53 -23.19 30.03 40.54
C SER A 53 -23.92 29.80 41.86
N GLY A 54 -25.05 30.48 42.06
CA GLY A 54 -25.90 30.25 43.21
C GLY A 54 -26.76 29.00 43.01
N ASN A 55 -26.76 28.09 43.98
CA ASN A 55 -27.68 26.95 43.96
C ASN A 55 -28.99 27.26 44.73
N ASN A 56 -28.96 28.22 45.66
CA ASN A 56 -30.11 28.84 46.34
C ASN A 56 -29.64 30.08 47.15
N THR A 57 -30.53 30.73 47.91
CA THR A 57 -30.20 31.89 48.76
C THR A 57 -29.25 31.60 49.92
N ALA A 58 -28.98 30.32 50.22
CA ALA A 58 -28.14 29.88 51.33
C ALA A 58 -26.79 29.26 50.88
N SER A 59 -26.56 29.08 49.57
CA SER A 59 -25.34 28.44 49.06
C SER A 59 -24.92 28.98 47.69
N MET A 60 -23.62 29.27 47.56
CA MET A 60 -22.98 29.71 46.32
C MET A 60 -21.76 28.86 46.04
N THR A 61 -21.67 28.32 44.83
CA THR A 61 -20.47 27.64 44.34
C THR A 61 -19.61 28.65 43.59
N VAL A 62 -18.30 28.62 43.84
CA VAL A 62 -17.34 29.53 43.23
C VAL A 62 -16.22 28.70 42.59
N ASN A 63 -16.01 28.90 41.29
CA ASN A 63 -15.01 28.20 40.50
C ASN A 63 -13.93 29.18 40.01
N CYS A 64 -12.67 28.85 40.26
CA CYS A 64 -11.52 29.50 39.63
C CYS A 64 -11.08 28.66 38.43
N SER A 65 -11.15 29.19 37.21
CA SER A 65 -10.55 28.54 36.04
C SER A 65 -9.36 29.35 35.54
N ILE A 66 -8.20 28.71 35.37
CA ILE A 66 -7.07 29.36 34.69
C ILE A 66 -7.37 29.28 33.19
N PRO A 67 -7.49 30.40 32.47
CA PRO A 67 -7.57 30.34 31.02
C PRO A 67 -6.26 29.73 30.52
N VAL A 68 -6.34 28.47 30.07
CA VAL A 68 -5.23 27.84 29.37
C VAL A 68 -4.99 28.68 28.13
N ALA A 69 -3.80 29.27 28.01
CA ALA A 69 -3.42 29.96 26.80
C ALA A 69 -3.61 28.98 25.65
N ASN A 70 -4.62 29.22 24.81
CA ASN A 70 -4.82 28.45 23.61
C ASN A 70 -3.52 28.64 22.81
N PRO A 71 -2.75 27.57 22.51
CA PRO A 71 -1.47 27.73 21.85
C PRO A 71 -1.68 28.59 20.62
N THR A 72 -1.01 29.73 20.58
CA THR A 72 -0.97 30.54 19.36
C THR A 72 -0.45 29.61 18.28
N PRO A 73 -1.22 29.35 17.20
CA PRO A 73 -0.73 28.47 16.15
C PRO A 73 0.53 29.13 15.61
N THR A 74 1.68 28.55 15.95
CA THR A 74 2.92 28.82 15.23
C THR A 74 2.55 28.58 13.77
N THR A 75 2.68 29.59 12.92
CA THR A 75 2.59 29.39 11.48
C THR A 75 3.63 28.34 11.13
N ALA A 76 3.19 27.09 11.02
CA ALA A 76 3.97 26.04 10.40
C ALA A 76 4.47 26.63 9.08
N PRO A 77 5.74 26.39 8.70
CA PRO A 77 6.21 26.81 7.39
C PRO A 77 5.17 26.33 6.39
N LYS A 78 4.50 27.28 5.73
CA LYS A 78 3.54 27.00 4.68
C LYS A 78 4.34 26.18 3.68
N ALA A 79 4.02 24.89 3.58
CA ALA A 79 4.67 24.02 2.62
C ALA A 79 4.65 24.78 1.31
N THR A 80 5.84 25.09 0.78
CA THR A 80 5.97 25.56 -0.60
C THR A 80 5.12 24.61 -1.41
N PRO A 81 4.15 25.08 -2.21
CA PRO A 81 3.34 24.18 -3.01
C PRO A 81 4.31 23.33 -3.80
N THR A 82 4.42 22.05 -3.43
CA THR A 82 5.21 21.10 -4.20
C THR A 82 4.54 21.12 -5.55
N GLN A 83 5.27 21.64 -6.53
CA GLN A 83 4.80 21.66 -7.91
C GLN A 83 4.32 20.23 -8.19
N PRO A 84 3.07 20.02 -8.64
CA PRO A 84 2.62 18.68 -8.97
C PRO A 84 3.68 18.09 -9.90
N PRO A 85 4.13 16.84 -9.65
CA PRO A 85 5.21 16.27 -10.43
C PRO A 85 4.90 16.44 -11.92
N ALA A 86 5.89 16.91 -12.68
CA ALA A 86 5.77 16.92 -14.13
C ALA A 86 5.29 15.54 -14.60
N ALA A 87 4.41 15.47 -15.59
CA ALA A 87 3.84 14.20 -16.05
C ALA A 87 4.95 13.14 -16.23
N GLY A 88 4.82 12.00 -15.55
CA GLY A 88 5.81 10.92 -15.58
C GLY A 88 6.97 11.04 -14.58
N LYS A 89 6.97 12.03 -13.68
CA LYS A 89 7.93 12.15 -12.57
C LYS A 89 7.29 11.86 -11.22
N GLY A 90 8.07 11.26 -10.32
CA GLY A 90 7.66 10.98 -8.95
C GLY A 90 8.00 12.11 -7.99
N VAL A 91 7.81 11.86 -6.70
CA VAL A 91 7.96 12.86 -5.62
C VAL A 91 9.39 13.35 -5.44
N CYS A 92 10.38 12.55 -5.87
CA CYS A 92 11.80 12.86 -5.83
C CYS A 92 12.37 13.20 -7.22
N GLY A 93 11.53 13.33 -8.26
CA GLY A 93 11.96 13.54 -9.65
C GLY A 93 12.39 12.28 -10.40
N GLU A 94 12.22 11.11 -9.78
CA GLU A 94 12.41 9.79 -10.38
C GLU A 94 11.44 9.54 -11.53
N SER A 95 11.78 8.62 -12.43
CA SER A 95 10.86 8.21 -13.51
C SER A 95 9.73 7.36 -12.95
N MET A 96 8.49 7.68 -13.28
CA MET A 96 7.31 6.84 -12.97
C MET A 96 7.07 5.75 -14.01
N THR A 97 7.98 5.60 -14.97
CA THR A 97 7.83 4.65 -16.09
C THR A 97 8.99 3.68 -16.17
N GLU A 98 9.97 3.79 -15.29
CA GLU A 98 11.17 2.94 -15.24
C GLU A 98 11.45 2.55 -13.79
N TRP A 99 12.22 1.48 -13.60
CA TRP A 99 12.64 1.08 -12.26
C TRP A 99 13.48 2.17 -11.61
N HIS A 100 13.25 2.37 -10.31
CA HIS A 100 14.10 3.17 -9.45
C HIS A 100 14.19 2.51 -8.06
N PRO A 101 15.27 2.77 -7.31
CA PRO A 101 15.37 2.34 -5.92
C PRO A 101 14.35 3.09 -5.05
N PRO A 102 14.06 2.58 -3.83
CA PRO A 102 13.19 3.27 -2.87
C PRO A 102 13.78 4.58 -2.32
N VAL A 103 15.10 4.77 -2.48
CA VAL A 103 15.81 6.00 -2.14
C VAL A 103 16.62 6.43 -3.35
N VAL A 104 16.34 7.61 -3.89
CA VAL A 104 17.06 8.23 -5.00
C VAL A 104 17.84 9.44 -4.52
N THR A 105 18.74 9.96 -5.35
CA THR A 105 19.32 11.29 -5.11
C THR A 105 18.32 12.34 -5.59
N GLY A 106 17.84 13.17 -4.68
CA GLY A 106 16.90 14.24 -4.98
C GLY A 106 17.55 15.41 -5.72
N PRO A 107 16.75 16.37 -6.20
CA PRO A 107 17.24 17.54 -6.92
C PRO A 107 18.22 18.42 -6.13
N ASP A 108 18.18 18.34 -4.79
CA ASP A 108 19.09 19.04 -3.88
C ASP A 108 20.38 18.27 -3.57
N GLY A 109 20.61 17.13 -4.24
CA GLY A 109 21.78 16.26 -4.06
C GLY A 109 21.72 15.38 -2.81
N LYS A 110 20.60 15.34 -2.09
CA LYS A 110 20.44 14.54 -0.86
C LYS A 110 19.59 13.28 -1.10
N PRO A 111 19.65 12.28 -0.21
CA PRO A 111 18.75 11.14 -0.26
C PRO A 111 17.28 11.60 -0.20
N CYS A 112 16.47 11.16 -1.17
CA CYS A 112 15.05 11.40 -1.23
C CYS A 112 14.31 10.06 -1.30
N TYR A 113 13.31 9.89 -0.42
CA TYR A 113 12.53 8.66 -0.28
C TYR A 113 11.31 8.71 -1.20
N THR A 114 11.20 7.77 -2.13
CA THR A 114 10.14 7.77 -3.16
C THR A 114 8.78 7.30 -2.63
N GLY A 115 8.73 6.81 -1.39
CA GLY A 115 7.51 6.31 -0.74
C GLY A 115 7.16 4.86 -1.08
N HIS A 116 7.90 4.20 -1.97
CA HIS A 116 7.59 2.83 -2.40
C HIS A 116 8.85 2.09 -2.92
N GLU A 117 8.75 0.77 -3.10
CA GLU A 117 9.82 -0.05 -3.68
C GLU A 117 9.31 -0.88 -4.86
N HIS A 118 10.23 -1.31 -5.72
CA HIS A 118 9.94 -2.05 -6.95
C HIS A 118 10.60 -3.42 -7.01
N GLY A 119 11.16 -3.93 -5.91
CA GLY A 119 11.96 -5.16 -5.91
C GLY A 119 13.30 -5.00 -6.64
N ASP A 120 13.74 -6.07 -7.31
CA ASP A 120 15.03 -6.09 -8.01
C ASP A 120 15.04 -5.16 -9.23
N PRO A 121 16.15 -4.46 -9.53
CA PRO A 121 16.31 -3.76 -10.80
C PRO A 121 16.35 -4.76 -11.97
N PRO A 122 15.97 -4.32 -13.19
CA PRO A 122 16.18 -5.10 -14.40
C PRO A 122 17.66 -5.48 -14.58
N PRO A 123 17.99 -6.78 -14.75
CA PRO A 123 19.34 -7.20 -15.04
C PRO A 123 19.89 -6.61 -16.35
N SER A 124 21.18 -6.28 -16.38
CA SER A 124 21.83 -5.65 -17.54
C SER A 124 21.77 -6.48 -18.82
N TRP A 125 21.65 -7.81 -18.72
CA TRP A 125 21.54 -8.69 -19.89
C TRP A 125 20.23 -8.51 -20.66
N ILE A 126 19.19 -7.96 -20.04
CA ILE A 126 17.93 -7.61 -20.72
C ILE A 126 18.19 -6.46 -21.71
N ALA A 127 18.87 -5.40 -21.24
CA ALA A 127 19.26 -4.28 -22.08
C ALA A 127 20.25 -4.70 -23.18
N ALA A 128 21.21 -5.58 -22.85
CA ALA A 128 22.14 -6.13 -23.84
C ALA A 128 21.44 -6.95 -24.93
N ALA A 129 20.30 -7.57 -24.63
CA ALA A 129 19.45 -8.26 -25.60
C ALA A 129 18.51 -7.32 -26.38
N GLY A 130 18.60 -6.00 -26.17
CA GLY A 130 17.83 -4.99 -26.90
C GLY A 130 16.45 -4.67 -26.30
N TYR A 131 16.17 -5.13 -25.08
CA TYR A 131 14.90 -4.83 -24.40
C TYR A 131 15.05 -3.64 -23.46
N LYS A 132 14.00 -2.82 -23.39
CA LYS A 132 13.83 -1.79 -22.37
C LYS A 132 12.72 -2.22 -21.43
N VAL A 133 13.00 -2.26 -20.13
CA VAL A 133 11.96 -2.54 -19.11
C VAL A 133 11.33 -1.22 -18.69
N THR A 134 10.04 -1.06 -18.96
CA THR A 134 9.27 0.14 -18.62
C THR A 134 7.96 -0.23 -17.93
N TYR A 135 7.52 0.49 -16.92
CA TYR A 135 6.20 0.31 -16.30
C TYR A 135 5.04 0.84 -17.15
N GLU A 136 5.35 1.55 -18.23
CA GLU A 136 4.39 1.92 -19.25
C GLU A 136 4.53 1.05 -20.50
N GLY A 137 3.42 0.70 -21.15
CA GLY A 137 3.43 0.01 -22.43
C GLY A 137 2.09 -0.61 -22.79
N ASN A 138 2.05 -1.28 -23.95
CA ASN A 138 0.83 -1.89 -24.51
C ASN A 138 0.28 -3.04 -23.66
N PHE A 139 1.06 -3.57 -22.71
CA PHE A 139 0.66 -4.62 -21.78
C PHE A 139 -0.24 -4.10 -20.63
N ASN A 140 -0.29 -2.78 -20.42
CA ASN A 140 -1.20 -2.15 -19.46
C ASN A 140 -2.51 -1.72 -20.12
N THR A 141 -3.57 -1.71 -19.31
CA THR A 141 -4.91 -1.38 -19.79
C THR A 141 -5.11 0.11 -19.97
N THR A 142 -4.48 0.93 -19.14
CA THR A 142 -4.66 2.39 -19.12
C THR A 142 -3.41 3.12 -18.65
N SER A 143 -3.26 4.40 -19.01
CA SER A 143 -2.23 5.27 -18.42
C SER A 143 -2.42 5.49 -16.91
N ALA A 144 -3.66 5.40 -16.41
CA ALA A 144 -3.98 5.48 -14.99
C ALA A 144 -3.42 4.31 -14.18
N GLU A 145 -3.28 3.13 -14.79
CA GLU A 145 -2.61 1.97 -14.18
C GLU A 145 -1.14 2.30 -13.86
N ASN A 146 -0.46 3.05 -14.75
CA ASN A 146 0.94 3.43 -14.58
C ASN A 146 1.14 4.46 -13.46
N THR A 147 0.21 5.38 -13.24
CA THR A 147 0.38 6.44 -12.22
C THR A 147 -0.24 6.07 -10.87
N THR A 148 -1.39 5.37 -10.90
CA THR A 148 -2.13 4.98 -9.69
C THR A 148 -1.60 3.69 -9.10
N LYS A 149 -1.05 2.80 -9.95
CA LYS A 149 -0.54 1.49 -9.53
C LYS A 149 0.95 1.28 -9.81
N HIS A 150 1.67 2.36 -10.12
CA HIS A 150 3.13 2.38 -10.24
C HIS A 150 3.81 1.55 -9.14
N ALA A 151 3.49 1.88 -7.89
CA ALA A 151 4.09 1.27 -6.71
C ALA A 151 3.81 -0.25 -6.60
N ALA A 152 2.83 -0.78 -7.31
CA ALA A 152 2.51 -2.22 -7.32
C ALA A 152 3.28 -3.00 -8.41
N MET A 153 4.04 -2.32 -9.28
CA MET A 153 4.95 -2.98 -10.22
C MET A 153 6.19 -3.50 -9.49
N LYS A 154 6.35 -4.83 -9.43
CA LYS A 154 7.46 -5.51 -8.75
C LYS A 154 8.33 -6.28 -9.75
N GLY A 155 9.62 -5.99 -9.75
CA GLY A 155 10.67 -6.77 -10.39
C GLY A 155 11.22 -7.84 -9.44
N PHE A 156 11.49 -9.03 -9.98
CA PHE A 156 12.03 -10.16 -9.23
C PHE A 156 13.01 -10.93 -10.12
N SER A 157 14.29 -10.86 -9.78
CA SER A 157 15.33 -11.65 -10.42
C SER A 157 15.48 -13.00 -9.73
N ALA A 158 15.46 -14.09 -10.46
CA ALA A 158 15.69 -15.43 -9.95
C ALA A 158 16.61 -16.21 -10.87
N ARG A 159 17.22 -17.27 -10.34
CA ARG A 159 17.89 -18.27 -11.15
C ARG A 159 17.30 -19.63 -10.81
N PHE A 160 16.79 -20.32 -11.84
CA PHE A 160 16.18 -21.64 -11.71
C PHE A 160 17.00 -22.62 -12.55
N GLY A 161 17.83 -23.42 -11.88
CA GLY A 161 18.85 -24.23 -12.54
C GLY A 161 19.85 -23.37 -13.31
N THR A 162 19.88 -23.52 -14.64
CA THR A 162 20.77 -22.78 -15.53
C THR A 162 20.13 -21.56 -16.18
N THR A 163 18.83 -21.33 -15.95
CA THR A 163 18.08 -20.22 -16.54
C THR A 163 18.01 -19.06 -15.54
N ASP A 164 18.49 -17.89 -15.96
CA ASP A 164 18.24 -16.64 -15.24
C ASP A 164 16.86 -16.11 -15.67
N VAL A 165 16.04 -15.71 -14.71
CA VAL A 165 14.69 -15.18 -14.92
C VAL A 165 14.60 -13.79 -14.31
N TYR A 166 14.03 -12.85 -15.04
CA TYR A 166 13.52 -11.60 -14.48
C TYR A 166 12.03 -11.55 -14.70
N PHE A 167 11.28 -11.67 -13.61
CA PHE A 167 9.83 -11.58 -13.58
C PHE A 167 9.43 -10.19 -13.16
N ARG A 168 8.52 -9.57 -13.91
CA ARG A 168 7.89 -8.34 -13.52
C ARG A 168 6.39 -8.53 -13.49
N VAL A 169 5.78 -8.09 -12.40
CA VAL A 169 4.35 -8.27 -12.17
C VAL A 169 3.72 -7.06 -11.52
N HIS A 170 2.45 -6.85 -11.83
CA HIS A 170 1.60 -5.94 -11.11
C HIS A 170 0.79 -6.69 -10.04
N ALA A 171 1.32 -6.73 -8.81
CA ALA A 171 0.69 -7.41 -7.68
C ALA A 171 1.15 -6.83 -6.34
N ASN A 172 0.20 -6.47 -5.50
CA ASN A 172 0.42 -6.07 -4.11
C ASN A 172 -0.75 -6.58 -3.24
N SER A 173 -0.52 -6.68 -1.94
CA SER A 173 -1.49 -7.27 -1.02
C SER A 173 -2.50 -6.21 -0.54
N ASN A 174 -3.39 -5.79 -1.44
CA ASN A 174 -4.43 -4.78 -1.19
C ASN A 174 -5.72 -5.06 -1.99
N PRO A 175 -6.87 -4.44 -1.63
CA PRO A 175 -8.14 -4.65 -2.32
C PRO A 175 -8.13 -4.33 -3.82
N MET A 176 -7.41 -3.29 -4.28
CA MET A 176 -7.38 -2.97 -5.71
C MET A 176 -6.79 -4.10 -6.54
N ASP A 177 -5.71 -4.71 -6.05
CA ASP A 177 -5.06 -5.78 -6.78
C ASP A 177 -5.82 -7.09 -6.62
N ARG A 178 -6.37 -7.37 -5.43
CA ARG A 178 -7.20 -8.57 -5.20
C ARG A 178 -8.53 -8.53 -5.98
N SER A 179 -8.98 -7.36 -6.40
CA SER A 179 -10.20 -7.20 -7.21
C SER A 179 -10.06 -7.67 -8.66
N ALA A 180 -8.82 -7.89 -9.14
CA ALA A 180 -8.57 -8.33 -10.50
C ALA A 180 -8.47 -9.86 -10.61
N ARG A 181 -9.04 -10.43 -11.69
CA ARG A 181 -8.79 -11.83 -12.09
C ARG A 181 -7.47 -11.99 -12.83
N TYR A 182 -7.15 -11.04 -13.70
CA TYR A 182 -5.97 -11.10 -14.56
C TYR A 182 -4.96 -10.06 -14.12
N HIS A 183 -3.70 -10.48 -14.07
CA HIS A 183 -2.57 -9.62 -13.75
C HIS A 183 -1.58 -9.63 -14.90
N SER A 184 -1.20 -8.43 -15.34
CA SER A 184 -0.16 -8.27 -16.34
C SER A 184 1.18 -8.72 -15.77
N TYR A 185 1.95 -9.41 -16.60
CA TYR A 185 3.31 -9.78 -16.30
C TYR A 185 4.19 -9.66 -17.53
N GLU A 186 5.48 -9.45 -17.27
CA GLU A 186 6.53 -9.68 -18.24
C GLU A 186 7.57 -10.62 -17.64
N VAL A 187 8.10 -11.52 -18.47
CA VAL A 187 9.20 -12.41 -18.09
C VAL A 187 10.27 -12.29 -19.14
N TRP A 188 11.49 -12.08 -18.68
CA TRP A 188 12.68 -12.32 -19.49
C TRP A 188 13.38 -13.55 -18.93
N ALA A 189 13.81 -14.45 -19.80
CA ALA A 189 14.58 -15.63 -19.39
C ALA A 189 15.84 -15.74 -20.25
N ARG A 190 17.01 -15.80 -19.61
CA ARG A 190 18.29 -16.06 -20.25
C ARG A 190 18.70 -17.50 -19.98
N ASP A 191 18.76 -18.30 -21.03
CA ASP A 191 19.15 -19.71 -20.95
C ASP A 191 20.67 -19.89 -20.82
N ALA A 192 21.10 -21.14 -20.60
CA ALA A 192 22.52 -21.50 -20.46
C ALA A 192 23.38 -21.22 -21.70
N LYS A 193 22.77 -21.10 -22.88
CA LYS A 193 23.43 -20.77 -24.15
C LYS A 193 23.46 -19.27 -24.40
N GLY A 194 22.94 -18.46 -23.47
CA GLY A 194 22.87 -17.01 -23.56
C GLY A 194 21.67 -16.49 -24.37
N GLY A 195 20.78 -17.37 -24.84
CA GLY A 195 19.56 -16.98 -25.53
C GLY A 195 18.61 -16.28 -24.56
N VAL A 196 18.14 -15.08 -24.93
CA VAL A 196 17.21 -14.29 -24.11
C VAL A 196 15.81 -14.35 -24.71
N SER A 197 14.88 -14.94 -23.99
CA SER A 197 13.45 -15.01 -24.31
C SER A 197 12.67 -13.93 -23.56
N HIS A 198 11.53 -13.50 -24.11
CA HIS A 198 10.62 -12.51 -23.55
C HIS A 198 9.16 -12.91 -23.74
N TRP A 199 8.40 -12.88 -22.65
CA TRP A 199 6.96 -13.06 -22.61
C TRP A 199 6.31 -11.81 -22.02
N SER A 200 5.20 -11.37 -22.62
CA SER A 200 4.39 -10.25 -22.14
C SER A 200 2.93 -10.64 -22.24
N LEU A 201 2.30 -10.99 -21.11
CA LEU A 201 1.03 -11.70 -21.06
C LEU A 201 0.27 -11.35 -19.78
N TRP A 202 -0.96 -11.87 -19.65
CA TRP A 202 -1.72 -11.83 -18.40
C TRP A 202 -1.88 -13.24 -17.83
N TYR A 203 -1.72 -13.39 -16.52
CA TYR A 203 -2.00 -14.65 -15.83
C TYR A 203 -3.30 -14.54 -15.04
N ASN A 204 -4.08 -15.63 -15.05
CA ASN A 204 -5.38 -15.74 -14.38
C ASN A 204 -5.19 -16.19 -12.92
N THR A 205 -5.55 -15.37 -11.94
CA THR A 205 -5.50 -15.67 -10.49
C THR A 205 -6.87 -16.03 -9.91
N GLY A 206 -7.86 -16.22 -10.77
CA GLY A 206 -9.19 -16.67 -10.41
C GLY A 206 -10.18 -15.54 -10.19
N ASP A 207 -11.43 -15.92 -9.99
CA ASP A 207 -12.53 -15.04 -9.70
C ASP A 207 -12.27 -14.23 -8.41
N PRO A 208 -12.35 -12.89 -8.45
CA PRO A 208 -12.07 -12.04 -7.30
C PRO A 208 -13.11 -12.14 -6.17
N ILE A 209 -14.21 -12.87 -6.39
CA ILE A 209 -15.23 -13.15 -5.37
C ILE A 209 -15.11 -14.59 -4.89
N LYS A 210 -14.93 -15.56 -5.80
CA LYS A 210 -15.00 -17.00 -5.46
C LYS A 210 -13.65 -17.63 -5.14
N ASP A 211 -12.57 -17.14 -5.75
CA ASP A 211 -11.24 -17.75 -5.68
C ASP A 211 -10.31 -16.99 -4.72
N ARG A 212 -10.90 -16.28 -3.74
CA ARG A 212 -10.23 -15.68 -2.57
C ARG A 212 -10.41 -16.59 -1.37
N PHE A 213 -9.45 -17.46 -1.15
CA PHE A 213 -9.53 -18.49 -0.12
C PHE A 213 -8.76 -18.07 1.13
N VAL A 214 -9.47 -17.92 2.24
CA VAL A 214 -8.85 -17.56 3.51
C VAL A 214 -8.25 -18.81 4.16
N ARG A 215 -6.92 -18.85 4.28
CA ARG A 215 -6.21 -19.99 4.90
C ARG A 215 -6.37 -20.01 6.42
N ARG A 216 -6.47 -21.20 7.01
CA ARG A 216 -6.37 -21.41 8.46
C ARG A 216 -5.37 -22.51 8.77
N THR A 217 -5.06 -22.68 10.05
CA THR A 217 -4.36 -23.88 10.54
C THR A 217 -5.22 -25.14 10.40
N THR A 218 -6.55 -24.99 10.39
CA THR A 218 -7.51 -26.09 10.26
C THR A 218 -7.90 -26.40 8.80
N ASN A 219 -7.67 -25.48 7.87
CA ASN A 219 -7.87 -25.71 6.43
C ASN A 219 -6.70 -25.11 5.63
N GLY A 220 -5.86 -26.00 5.12
CA GLY A 220 -4.69 -25.64 4.31
C GLY A 220 -5.04 -25.09 2.93
N ASP A 221 -4.04 -25.04 2.07
CA ASP A 221 -4.24 -24.78 0.63
C ASP A 221 -5.14 -25.87 0.02
N PRO A 222 -6.25 -25.52 -0.67
CA PRO A 222 -7.16 -26.49 -1.26
C PRO A 222 -6.57 -27.23 -2.48
N GLY A 223 -5.42 -26.81 -3.01
CA GLY A 223 -4.75 -27.44 -4.14
C GLY A 223 -5.39 -27.16 -5.50
N THR A 224 -6.55 -26.50 -5.54
CA THR A 224 -7.19 -26.05 -6.78
C THR A 224 -6.61 -24.72 -7.25
N ARG A 225 -6.50 -24.56 -8.57
CA ARG A 225 -5.94 -23.39 -9.25
C ARG A 225 -6.85 -22.98 -10.40
N PRO A 226 -6.97 -21.67 -10.73
CA PRO A 226 -6.29 -20.54 -10.09
C PRO A 226 -6.84 -20.22 -8.69
N ILE A 227 -6.05 -19.55 -7.85
CA ILE A 227 -6.49 -19.14 -6.51
C ILE A 227 -5.63 -18.02 -5.94
N VAL A 228 -6.21 -17.19 -5.06
CA VAL A 228 -5.44 -16.34 -4.13
C VAL A 228 -5.75 -16.78 -2.72
N LEU A 229 -4.72 -17.28 -2.04
CA LEU A 229 -4.73 -17.64 -0.63
C LEU A 229 -4.53 -16.37 0.19
N VAL A 230 -5.62 -15.77 0.62
CA VAL A 230 -5.64 -14.46 1.30
C VAL A 230 -5.43 -14.59 2.81
N VAL A 231 -4.98 -13.48 3.41
CA VAL A 231 -4.71 -13.38 4.85
C VAL A 231 -5.69 -12.37 5.46
N ASP A 232 -6.61 -12.83 6.30
CA ASP A 232 -7.45 -11.96 7.13
C ASP A 232 -6.90 -11.87 8.57
N GLN A 233 -7.64 -11.19 9.46
CA GLN A 233 -7.24 -11.04 10.87
C GLN A 233 -7.09 -12.39 11.61
N THR A 234 -7.90 -13.39 11.28
CA THR A 234 -7.82 -14.70 11.93
C THR A 234 -6.59 -15.47 11.44
N SER A 235 -6.31 -15.48 10.13
CA SER A 235 -5.08 -16.05 9.57
C SER A 235 -3.85 -15.39 10.19
N TRP A 236 -3.88 -14.06 10.31
CA TRP A 236 -2.83 -13.27 10.92
C TRP A 236 -2.53 -13.71 12.35
N ASN A 237 -3.57 -13.81 13.19
CA ASN A 237 -3.46 -14.24 14.58
C ASN A 237 -2.96 -15.69 14.72
N GLN A 238 -3.22 -16.53 13.72
CA GLN A 238 -2.71 -17.90 13.63
C GLN A 238 -1.26 -17.99 13.11
N GLY A 239 -0.60 -16.85 12.82
CA GLY A 239 0.75 -16.81 12.26
C GLY A 239 0.83 -17.06 10.75
N ILE A 240 -0.31 -17.17 10.07
CA ILE A 240 -0.37 -17.29 8.60
C ILE A 240 -0.37 -15.89 8.01
N ARG A 241 0.81 -15.39 7.65
CA ARG A 241 1.03 -14.00 7.23
C ARG A 241 1.34 -13.82 5.75
N CYS A 242 1.39 -14.90 4.99
CA CYS A 242 1.74 -14.87 3.58
C CYS A 242 0.49 -15.04 2.71
N GLU A 243 0.23 -14.01 1.91
CA GLU A 243 -0.75 -14.09 0.83
C GLU A 243 -0.10 -14.74 -0.39
N GLN A 244 -0.77 -15.70 -1.03
CA GLN A 244 -0.20 -16.47 -2.14
C GLN A 244 -1.13 -16.46 -3.33
N TRP A 245 -0.60 -16.09 -4.48
CA TRP A 245 -1.33 -15.94 -5.74
C TRP A 245 -0.84 -17.01 -6.68
N TYR A 246 -1.71 -17.92 -7.07
CA TYR A 246 -1.37 -18.99 -7.99
C TYR A 246 -2.19 -18.89 -9.25
N SER A 247 -1.48 -18.87 -10.38
CA SER A 247 -2.12 -18.78 -11.69
C SER A 247 -2.85 -20.07 -12.05
N ALA A 248 -3.79 -19.96 -12.98
CA ALA A 248 -4.32 -21.12 -13.69
C ALA A 248 -3.15 -21.76 -14.47
N PRO A 249 -2.96 -23.08 -14.38
CA PRO A 249 -1.89 -23.75 -15.10
C PRO A 249 -2.17 -23.69 -16.60
N ALA A 250 -1.14 -23.43 -17.39
CA ALA A 250 -1.24 -23.36 -18.84
C ALA A 250 -2.29 -22.35 -19.34
N GLU A 251 -2.44 -21.21 -18.64
CA GLU A 251 -3.26 -20.09 -19.11
C GLU A 251 -2.39 -18.83 -19.26
N PRO A 252 -1.82 -18.59 -20.47
CA PRO A 252 -2.05 -19.32 -21.73
C PRO A 252 -1.26 -20.61 -21.89
N ALA A 253 -1.70 -21.44 -22.86
CA ALA A 253 -1.22 -22.82 -23.05
C ALA A 253 0.29 -22.97 -23.29
N TRP A 254 0.97 -21.91 -23.75
CA TRP A 254 2.42 -21.86 -24.00
C TRP A 254 3.16 -20.91 -23.04
N GLY A 255 2.42 -20.24 -22.15
CA GLY A 255 2.94 -19.29 -21.19
C GLY A 255 3.55 -19.97 -19.97
N TRP A 256 3.98 -19.12 -19.04
CA TRP A 256 4.51 -19.51 -17.75
C TRP A 256 3.38 -19.78 -16.75
N ASP A 257 3.63 -20.71 -15.82
CA ASP A 257 2.84 -20.90 -14.62
C ASP A 257 3.52 -20.20 -13.45
N PHE A 258 2.77 -19.45 -12.64
CA PHE A 258 3.31 -18.68 -11.52
C PHE A 258 2.64 -18.99 -10.19
N GLY A 259 3.46 -18.99 -9.15
CA GLY A 259 3.08 -18.66 -7.79
C GLY A 259 3.79 -17.38 -7.35
N TRP A 260 3.04 -16.42 -6.82
CA TRP A 260 3.57 -15.19 -6.25
C TRP A 260 3.12 -15.07 -4.80
N THR A 261 4.08 -15.08 -3.87
CA THR A 261 3.80 -14.96 -2.45
C THR A 261 4.25 -13.60 -1.93
N ILE A 262 3.41 -12.96 -1.12
CA ILE A 262 3.69 -11.74 -0.39
C ILE A 262 3.56 -12.06 1.10
N CYS A 263 4.70 -12.17 1.80
CA CYS A 263 4.76 -12.44 3.22
C CYS A 263 4.74 -11.15 4.04
N ASN A 264 4.05 -11.23 5.19
CA ASN A 264 3.67 -10.08 6.00
C ASN A 264 2.89 -9.07 5.16
N THR A 265 1.70 -9.50 4.72
CA THR A 265 0.77 -8.70 3.92
C THR A 265 0.62 -7.29 4.48
N THR A 266 0.55 -6.29 3.60
CA THR A 266 0.34 -4.88 4.00
C THR A 266 -1.10 -4.63 4.46
N VAL A 267 -2.07 -5.21 3.75
CA VAL A 267 -3.51 -5.04 4.01
C VAL A 267 -4.15 -6.42 4.18
N LEU A 268 -4.86 -6.59 5.29
CA LEU A 268 -5.63 -7.80 5.56
C LEU A 268 -6.80 -7.90 4.58
N TYR A 269 -7.17 -9.12 4.23
CA TYR A 269 -8.35 -9.38 3.43
C TYR A 269 -9.62 -9.23 4.28
N GLN A 270 -10.66 -8.68 3.65
CA GLN A 270 -12.02 -8.69 4.19
C GLN A 270 -13.00 -9.16 3.11
N PRO A 271 -14.01 -9.96 3.48
CA PRO A 271 -15.12 -10.21 2.58
C PRO A 271 -15.74 -8.90 2.08
N ASN A 272 -16.10 -8.86 0.80
CA ASN A 272 -16.70 -7.70 0.13
C ASN A 272 -15.78 -6.46 0.01
N GLU A 273 -14.45 -6.62 0.11
CA GLU A 273 -13.50 -5.52 -0.13
C GLU A 273 -13.62 -4.89 -1.52
N ASN A 274 -14.24 -5.60 -2.47
CA ASN A 274 -14.59 -5.10 -3.79
C ASN A 274 -15.53 -3.87 -3.76
N THR A 275 -16.23 -3.61 -2.65
CA THR A 275 -17.14 -2.46 -2.50
C THR A 275 -16.41 -1.16 -2.16
N TYR A 276 -15.14 -1.23 -1.73
CA TYR A 276 -14.35 -0.07 -1.30
C TYR A 276 -12.92 -0.07 -1.88
N ILE A 277 -12.71 -0.70 -3.04
CA ILE A 277 -11.37 -0.89 -3.64
C ILE A 277 -10.55 0.39 -3.76
N TYR A 278 -11.17 1.55 -4.00
CA TYR A 278 -10.47 2.83 -4.15
C TYR A 278 -10.48 3.70 -2.89
N ASP A 279 -11.26 3.35 -1.86
CA ASP A 279 -11.25 4.08 -0.59
C ASP A 279 -10.20 3.47 0.34
N GLN A 280 -8.96 3.94 0.19
CA GLN A 280 -7.85 3.44 0.98
C GLN A 280 -8.18 3.50 2.47
N ARG A 281 -8.89 4.51 2.97
CA ARG A 281 -9.18 4.70 4.40
C ARG A 281 -9.93 3.54 5.05
N GLN A 282 -10.58 2.70 4.24
CA GLN A 282 -11.31 1.51 4.69
C GLN A 282 -10.43 0.24 4.72
N TRP A 283 -9.21 0.30 4.19
CA TRP A 283 -8.31 -0.83 4.10
C TRP A 283 -7.76 -1.22 5.48
N PRO A 284 -8.02 -2.45 5.95
CA PRO A 284 -7.54 -2.91 7.24
C PRO A 284 -6.04 -3.22 7.16
N LEU A 285 -5.22 -2.28 7.63
CA LEU A 285 -3.77 -2.47 7.67
C LEU A 285 -3.39 -3.65 8.57
N ALA A 286 -2.31 -4.34 8.21
CA ALA A 286 -1.74 -5.34 9.09
C ALA A 286 -1.36 -4.72 10.46
N PRO A 287 -1.61 -5.41 11.59
CA PRO A 287 -1.38 -4.87 12.93
C PRO A 287 0.04 -4.37 13.20
N ASP A 288 1.04 -5.01 12.57
CA ASP A 288 2.46 -4.63 12.70
C ASP A 288 2.92 -3.60 11.67
N LYS A 289 2.00 -3.08 10.84
CA LYS A 289 2.30 -2.14 9.74
C LYS A 289 3.34 -2.69 8.76
N SER A 290 3.36 -4.00 8.57
CA SER A 290 4.19 -4.65 7.55
C SER A 290 3.89 -4.12 6.15
N LYS A 291 4.89 -4.24 5.28
CA LYS A 291 4.92 -3.61 3.96
C LYS A 291 4.93 -4.63 2.81
N GLY A 292 4.74 -5.92 3.10
CA GLY A 292 4.70 -6.98 2.07
C GLY A 292 5.98 -7.09 1.25
N ALA A 293 7.15 -6.91 1.87
CA ALA A 293 8.44 -6.86 1.18
C ALA A 293 9.21 -8.18 1.14
N THR A 294 8.78 -9.18 1.92
CA THR A 294 9.27 -10.55 1.74
C THR A 294 8.41 -11.22 0.69
N ARG A 295 9.00 -11.64 -0.42
CA ARG A 295 8.26 -12.22 -1.54
C ARG A 295 8.88 -13.50 -2.04
N ARG A 296 8.05 -14.41 -2.53
CA ARG A 296 8.49 -15.65 -3.18
C ARG A 296 7.95 -15.72 -4.60
N LEU A 297 8.84 -15.96 -5.54
CA LEU A 297 8.48 -16.36 -6.90
C LEU A 297 8.60 -17.87 -7.02
N GLU A 298 7.53 -18.50 -7.47
CA GLU A 298 7.47 -19.86 -7.98
C GLU A 298 7.16 -19.74 -9.47
N ALA A 299 7.99 -20.34 -10.33
CA ALA A 299 7.80 -20.22 -11.78
C ALA A 299 8.11 -21.52 -12.52
N ALA A 300 7.30 -21.80 -13.53
CA ALA A 300 7.58 -22.87 -14.47
C ALA A 300 7.19 -22.50 -15.91
N TRP A 301 7.99 -22.96 -16.86
CA TRP A 301 7.72 -22.92 -18.29
C TRP A 301 8.14 -24.26 -18.90
N TYR A 302 7.25 -24.86 -19.68
CA TYR A 302 7.44 -26.22 -20.18
C TYR A 302 7.62 -26.20 -21.69
N SER A 303 8.78 -26.65 -22.16
CA SER A 303 9.12 -26.70 -23.60
C SER A 303 8.35 -27.79 -24.35
N ASN A 304 7.65 -28.69 -23.64
CA ASN A 304 6.80 -29.70 -24.26
C ASN A 304 5.39 -29.17 -24.60
N ARG A 305 5.03 -27.97 -24.15
CA ARG A 305 3.79 -27.30 -24.56
C ARG A 305 3.94 -26.83 -26.00
N GLN A 306 2.89 -26.89 -26.81
CA GLN A 306 2.95 -26.35 -28.16
C GLN A 306 3.18 -24.83 -28.10
N HIS A 307 4.33 -24.37 -28.57
CA HIS A 307 4.71 -22.97 -28.54
C HIS A 307 5.44 -22.55 -29.83
N PRO A 308 5.36 -21.28 -30.25
CA PRO A 308 6.24 -20.75 -31.27
C PRO A 308 7.69 -20.65 -30.77
N THR A 309 8.63 -20.52 -31.71
CA THR A 309 10.00 -20.07 -31.42
C THR A 309 10.33 -18.89 -32.32
N GLY A 310 11.31 -18.09 -31.92
CA GLY A 310 11.60 -16.82 -32.58
C GLY A 310 10.59 -15.73 -32.21
N LYS A 311 10.48 -14.71 -33.07
CA LYS A 311 9.60 -13.55 -32.86
C LYS A 311 8.19 -13.87 -33.31
N PHE A 312 7.21 -13.51 -32.49
CA PHE A 312 5.79 -13.63 -32.83
C PHE A 312 4.97 -12.61 -32.04
N TYR A 313 3.67 -12.57 -32.29
CA TYR A 313 2.73 -11.73 -31.56
C TYR A 313 1.60 -12.60 -30.99
N SER A 314 1.08 -12.18 -29.83
CA SER A 314 -0.12 -12.79 -29.26
C SER A 314 -1.01 -11.74 -28.60
N THR A 315 -2.29 -12.06 -28.39
CA THR A 315 -3.11 -11.32 -27.44
C THR A 315 -2.54 -11.44 -26.02
N GLN A 316 -2.97 -10.59 -25.09
CA GLN A 316 -2.61 -10.72 -23.67
C GLN A 316 -3.08 -12.04 -23.04
N PHE A 317 -4.06 -12.69 -23.66
CA PHE A 317 -4.57 -14.01 -23.28
C PHE A 317 -3.85 -15.17 -23.99
N GLY A 318 -2.80 -14.87 -24.78
CA GLY A 318 -1.95 -15.85 -25.44
C GLY A 318 -2.46 -16.40 -26.76
N ASP A 319 -3.50 -15.83 -27.37
CA ASP A 319 -3.90 -16.21 -28.73
C ASP A 319 -2.85 -15.69 -29.72
N ILE A 320 -2.21 -16.59 -30.47
CA ILE A 320 -1.22 -16.19 -31.48
C ILE A 320 -1.92 -15.42 -32.60
N VAL A 321 -1.34 -14.29 -33.00
CA VAL A 321 -1.86 -13.41 -34.05
C VAL A 321 -0.80 -13.14 -35.11
N SER A 322 -1.24 -12.68 -36.29
CA SER A 322 -0.35 -12.40 -37.42
C SER A 322 0.61 -11.23 -37.18
N GLY A 323 0.25 -10.31 -36.28
CA GLY A 323 1.05 -9.14 -35.94
C GLY A 323 0.26 -8.11 -35.14
N PRO A 324 0.81 -6.90 -34.93
CA PRO A 324 0.15 -5.85 -34.15
C PRO A 324 -1.11 -5.27 -34.83
N ASN A 325 -1.25 -5.46 -36.15
CA ASN A 325 -2.39 -4.99 -36.94
C ASN A 325 -3.43 -6.10 -37.22
N ASP A 326 -3.30 -7.27 -36.57
CA ASP A 326 -4.29 -8.33 -36.70
C ASP A 326 -5.67 -7.81 -36.28
N PRO A 327 -6.78 -8.15 -36.98
CA PRO A 327 -8.11 -7.68 -36.60
C PRO A 327 -8.50 -8.01 -35.16
N LYS A 328 -7.90 -9.06 -34.56
CA LYS A 328 -8.09 -9.37 -33.14
C LYS A 328 -7.54 -8.29 -32.20
N CYS A 329 -6.54 -7.53 -32.62
CA CYS A 329 -5.87 -6.52 -31.78
C CYS A 329 -6.76 -5.32 -31.46
N SER A 330 -7.65 -4.95 -32.37
CA SER A 330 -8.63 -3.87 -32.18
C SER A 330 -9.99 -4.38 -31.67
N SER A 331 -10.15 -5.70 -31.51
CA SER A 331 -11.40 -6.29 -31.04
C SER A 331 -11.39 -6.47 -29.52
N THR A 332 -12.51 -7.00 -29.01
CA THR A 332 -12.64 -7.39 -27.61
C THR A 332 -12.78 -8.90 -27.48
N THR A 333 -12.21 -9.48 -26.43
CA THR A 333 -12.43 -10.87 -26.05
C THR A 333 -13.28 -10.92 -24.78
N THR A 334 -14.32 -11.75 -24.79
CA THR A 334 -15.09 -12.03 -23.57
C THR A 334 -14.48 -13.22 -22.84
N LYS A 335 -14.05 -13.00 -21.58
CA LYS A 335 -13.57 -14.04 -20.68
C LYS A 335 -14.38 -13.98 -19.39
N PHE A 336 -15.00 -15.10 -19.01
CA PHE A 336 -15.76 -15.22 -17.77
C PHE A 336 -16.83 -14.12 -17.58
N GLY A 337 -17.55 -13.78 -18.65
CA GLY A 337 -18.61 -12.76 -18.62
C GLY A 337 -18.12 -11.32 -18.63
N VAL A 338 -16.80 -11.07 -18.69
CA VAL A 338 -16.22 -9.72 -18.78
C VAL A 338 -15.61 -9.53 -20.18
N GLN A 339 -15.88 -8.38 -20.79
CA GLN A 339 -15.33 -8.00 -22.08
C GLN A 339 -14.02 -7.23 -21.88
N TYR A 340 -12.95 -7.68 -22.54
CA TYR A 340 -11.63 -7.07 -22.46
C TYR A 340 -11.21 -6.53 -23.83
N PRO A 341 -10.71 -5.28 -23.94
CA PRO A 341 -10.03 -4.85 -25.14
C PRO A 341 -8.76 -5.69 -25.33
N ASN A 342 -8.58 -6.27 -26.51
CA ASN A 342 -7.39 -7.05 -26.78
C ASN A 342 -6.15 -6.15 -26.86
N LYS A 343 -5.02 -6.71 -26.45
CA LYS A 343 -3.69 -6.13 -26.58
C LYS A 343 -2.83 -7.13 -27.32
N CYS A 344 -2.34 -6.77 -28.49
CA CYS A 344 -1.38 -7.61 -29.22
C CYS A 344 0.04 -7.23 -28.83
N LEU A 345 0.72 -8.18 -28.20
CA LEU A 345 1.99 -8.00 -27.54
C LEU A 345 3.06 -8.81 -28.29
N ALA A 346 4.20 -8.17 -28.56
CA ALA A 346 5.35 -8.85 -29.14
C ALA A 346 5.92 -9.85 -28.12
N GLN A 347 6.29 -11.02 -28.62
CA GLN A 347 6.87 -12.12 -27.87
C GLN A 347 8.14 -12.59 -28.55
N TYR A 348 9.04 -13.19 -27.79
CA TYR A 348 10.19 -13.89 -28.35
C TYR A 348 10.57 -15.09 -27.51
N ILE A 349 10.63 -16.28 -28.12
CA ILE A 349 11.13 -17.49 -27.44
C ILE A 349 12.39 -17.92 -28.17
N ALA A 350 13.54 -17.82 -27.50
CA ALA A 350 14.80 -18.27 -28.05
C ALA A 350 14.69 -19.77 -28.41
N PRO A 351 15.13 -20.20 -29.61
CA PRO A 351 15.09 -21.63 -29.98
C PRO A 351 15.91 -22.53 -29.04
N THR A 352 16.82 -21.94 -28.27
CA THR A 352 17.66 -22.58 -27.27
C THR A 352 17.02 -22.70 -25.90
N MET A 353 15.86 -22.06 -25.68
CA MET A 353 15.18 -22.02 -24.38
C MET A 353 14.84 -23.44 -23.93
N SER A 354 15.36 -23.81 -22.78
CA SER A 354 15.04 -25.08 -22.12
C SER A 354 13.91 -24.92 -21.10
N GLN A 355 13.23 -26.01 -20.81
CA GLN A 355 12.22 -26.08 -19.75
C GLN A 355 12.76 -25.61 -18.39
N VAL A 356 11.90 -24.89 -17.66
CA VAL A 356 12.03 -24.56 -16.24
C VAL A 356 10.83 -25.21 -15.56
N ALA A 357 10.98 -26.34 -14.88
CA ALA A 357 9.82 -27.09 -14.36
C ALA A 357 9.91 -27.41 -12.88
N PHE A 358 8.73 -27.53 -12.25
CA PHE A 358 8.60 -28.00 -10.88
C PHE A 358 8.94 -29.49 -10.75
N PRO A 359 9.34 -29.95 -9.54
CA PRO A 359 9.52 -29.17 -8.32
C PRO A 359 10.85 -28.39 -8.27
N GLY A 360 10.98 -27.43 -7.34
CA GLY A 360 12.26 -26.80 -6.99
C GLY A 360 12.52 -25.39 -7.52
N ASN A 361 11.64 -24.85 -8.37
CA ASN A 361 11.80 -23.48 -8.89
C ASN A 361 11.06 -22.45 -8.03
N ALA A 362 11.54 -22.27 -6.81
CA ALA A 362 11.01 -21.31 -5.85
C ALA A 362 12.14 -20.51 -5.21
N LEU A 363 12.05 -19.19 -5.24
CA LEU A 363 13.03 -18.31 -4.60
C LEU A 363 12.31 -17.26 -3.76
N GLN A 364 12.69 -17.13 -2.49
CA GLN A 364 12.20 -16.10 -1.59
C GLN A 364 13.28 -15.05 -1.33
N LYS A 365 12.88 -13.78 -1.31
CA LYS A 365 13.73 -12.63 -0.98
C LYS A 365 13.01 -11.66 -0.07
N THR A 366 13.77 -10.82 0.59
CA THR A 366 13.26 -9.64 1.30
C THR A 366 13.87 -8.41 0.67
N PHE A 367 13.02 -7.45 0.29
CA PHE A 367 13.42 -6.22 -0.36
C PHE A 367 13.60 -5.07 0.63
N ASP A 368 14.41 -4.08 0.23
CA ASP A 368 14.60 -2.87 1.01
C ASP A 368 13.30 -2.05 1.07
N VAL A 369 12.87 -1.75 2.29
CA VAL A 369 11.64 -0.98 2.58
C VAL A 369 11.92 0.40 3.14
N THR A 370 13.17 0.86 3.02
CA THR A 370 13.58 2.19 3.43
C THR A 370 12.71 3.24 2.75
N GLY A 371 12.09 4.12 3.53
CA GLY A 371 11.22 5.18 3.00
C GLY A 371 9.86 4.72 2.45
N VAL A 372 9.58 3.42 2.38
CA VAL A 372 8.29 2.91 1.89
C VAL A 372 7.17 3.31 2.86
N THR A 373 6.10 3.90 2.34
CA THR A 373 4.90 4.27 3.10
C THR A 373 3.81 3.22 2.95
N ILE A 374 3.05 2.99 4.01
CA ILE A 374 1.81 2.20 3.94
C ILE A 374 0.64 3.11 3.53
N PRO A 375 -0.38 2.60 2.83
CA PRO A 375 -1.59 3.36 2.56
C PRO A 375 -2.30 3.74 3.87
N ASN A 376 -2.96 4.90 3.86
CA ASN A 376 -3.68 5.57 4.98
C ASN A 376 -2.83 6.31 6.00
#